data_AF-A0A7G7XAB3-F1
#
_entry.id   AF-A0A7G7XAB3-F1
#
_cell.length_a   1.000
_cell.length_b   1.000
_cell.length_c   1.000
_cell.angle_alpha   90.00
_cell.angle_beta   90.00
_cell.angle_gamma   90.00
#
_symmetry.space_group_name_H-M   'P 1'
#
loop_
_entity.id
_entity.type
_entity.pdbx_description
1 polymer ?
#
loop_
_entity_poly.entity_id
_entity_poly.type
_entity_poly.pdbx_seq_one_letter_code
_entity_poly.pdbx_strand_id
1 'polypeptide(L)'
;MRKKNLYAWSILTALLATLPHINACASDTNERYITDWEFFNQIIKRYKSGIKNKKDIENSSKAEARGKEAFLNNDYVKAEFHGYGDALAWIPRPEYYFIIGDIQLRSKLHLHTDSPYSTPEYKACWDKYLFALDARRSVIDHFERGFSLTAELNLSATKNSKIYQQALTNAACFARLTSKYSEGVGPQCVPVEEVKSCLGSPLLFLYH
;
A
#
# COMPACT_ATOMS: atom_id res chain seq x y z
N MET A 1 62.41 -9.76 -30.43
CA MET A 1 61.42 -8.71 -30.72
C MET A 1 60.07 -9.14 -30.15
N ARG A 2 59.66 -8.60 -29.00
CA ARG A 2 58.36 -8.90 -28.34
C ARG A 2 57.34 -7.84 -28.77
N LYS A 3 56.25 -8.25 -29.43
CA LYS A 3 55.10 -7.39 -29.72
C LYS A 3 54.19 -7.33 -28.49
N LYS A 4 53.99 -6.11 -27.99
CA LYS A 4 53.02 -5.76 -26.94
C LYS A 4 51.62 -5.73 -27.55
N ASN A 5 50.66 -6.47 -26.99
CA ASN A 5 49.24 -6.26 -27.26
C ASN A 5 48.62 -5.54 -26.06
N LEU A 6 48.26 -4.28 -26.29
CA LEU A 6 47.31 -3.51 -25.50
C LEU A 6 45.89 -3.92 -25.94
N TYR A 7 45.09 -4.47 -25.03
CA TYR A 7 43.63 -4.34 -25.03
C TYR A 7 43.21 -4.40 -23.56
N ALA A 8 43.05 -3.23 -22.94
CA ALA A 8 41.80 -2.48 -22.87
C ALA A 8 40.80 -3.17 -21.93
N TRP A 9 40.72 -2.60 -20.74
CA TRP A 9 39.74 -2.87 -19.71
C TRP A 9 38.32 -2.82 -20.26
N SER A 10 37.48 -3.75 -19.84
CA SER A 10 36.03 -3.58 -19.89
C SER A 10 35.46 -4.31 -18.68
N ILE A 11 35.47 -3.59 -17.56
CA ILE A 11 34.67 -3.91 -16.39
C ILE A 11 33.22 -3.81 -16.86
N LEU A 12 32.58 -4.96 -17.05
CA LEU A 12 31.15 -5.05 -17.27
C LEU A 12 30.46 -4.83 -15.91
N THR A 13 30.40 -3.58 -15.46
CA THR A 13 29.41 -3.15 -14.48
C THR A 13 28.05 -3.32 -15.14
N ALA A 14 27.41 -4.46 -14.91
CA ALA A 14 25.99 -4.61 -15.16
C ALA A 14 25.28 -3.51 -14.37
N LEU A 15 24.76 -2.53 -15.11
CA LEU A 15 23.89 -1.50 -14.59
C LEU A 15 22.80 -2.18 -13.76
N LEU A 16 22.83 -1.92 -12.46
CA LEU A 16 21.63 -1.89 -11.64
C LEU A 16 20.67 -0.92 -12.33
N ALA A 17 19.77 -1.47 -13.15
CA ALA A 17 18.63 -0.76 -13.66
C ALA A 17 17.77 -0.39 -12.45
N THR A 18 18.04 0.79 -11.90
CA THR A 18 17.10 1.47 -11.02
C THR A 18 15.83 1.65 -11.84
N LEU A 19 14.82 0.85 -11.53
CA LEU A 19 13.45 1.11 -11.94
C LEU A 19 13.15 2.59 -11.63
N PRO A 20 12.55 3.36 -12.54
CA PRO A 20 12.16 4.72 -12.24
C PRO A 20 11.14 4.65 -11.10
N HIS A 21 11.57 5.06 -9.91
CA HIS A 21 10.65 5.58 -8.91
C HIS A 21 10.04 6.83 -9.55
N ILE A 22 8.89 6.66 -10.21
CA ILE A 22 8.02 7.76 -10.59
C ILE A 22 7.56 8.35 -9.25
N ASN A 23 8.34 9.29 -8.72
CA ASN A 23 7.92 10.13 -7.61
C ASN A 23 6.84 11.02 -8.21
N ALA A 24 5.58 10.67 -7.97
CA ALA A 24 4.47 11.58 -8.24
C ALA A 24 4.64 12.75 -7.26
N CYS A 25 5.24 13.86 -7.73
CA CYS A 25 5.35 15.06 -6.92
C CYS A 25 3.95 15.51 -6.51
N ALA A 26 3.67 15.50 -5.20
CA ALA A 26 2.47 16.14 -4.69
C ALA A 26 2.64 17.66 -4.85
N SER A 27 1.54 18.39 -5.06
CA SER A 27 1.52 19.84 -4.91
C SER A 27 0.96 20.20 -3.53
N ASP A 28 1.53 21.23 -2.88
CA ASP A 28 0.92 21.79 -1.69
C ASP A 28 -0.27 22.71 -2.04
N THR A 29 -0.93 23.27 -1.02
CA THR A 29 -2.09 24.15 -1.19
C THR A 29 -1.78 25.47 -1.92
N ASN A 30 -0.51 25.77 -2.15
CA ASN A 30 -0.04 26.92 -2.93
C ASN A 30 0.48 26.49 -4.31
N GLU A 31 0.11 25.29 -4.78
CA GLU A 31 0.52 24.70 -6.07
C GLU A 31 2.04 24.50 -6.22
N ARG A 32 2.79 24.56 -5.11
CA ARG A 32 4.23 24.28 -5.13
C ARG A 32 4.44 22.78 -5.17
N TYR A 33 5.26 22.31 -6.11
CA TYR A 33 5.75 20.93 -6.10
C TYR A 33 6.50 20.65 -4.79
N ILE A 34 6.07 19.63 -4.06
CA ILE A 34 6.71 19.15 -2.84
C ILE A 34 7.25 17.74 -3.06
N THR A 35 8.38 17.48 -2.42
CA THR A 35 8.99 16.15 -2.40
C THR A 35 8.19 15.19 -1.52
N ASP A 36 8.33 13.88 -1.76
CA ASP A 36 7.73 12.85 -0.91
C ASP A 36 8.17 12.96 0.56
N TRP A 37 9.41 13.40 0.78
CA TRP A 37 9.96 13.65 2.10
C TRP A 37 9.30 14.85 2.80
N GLU A 38 9.08 15.96 2.08
CA GLU A 38 8.34 17.11 2.62
C GLU A 38 6.90 16.73 2.97
N PHE A 39 6.22 16.02 2.07
CA PHE A 39 4.86 15.53 2.32
C PHE A 39 4.80 14.61 3.54
N PHE A 40 5.74 13.67 3.67
CA PHE A 40 5.82 12.78 4.81
C PHE A 40 6.08 13.53 6.13
N ASN A 41 6.93 14.55 6.12
CA ASN A 41 7.12 15.41 7.30
C ASN A 41 5.85 16.16 7.71
N GLN A 42 5.00 16.55 6.75
CA GLN A 42 3.69 17.13 7.07
C GLN A 42 2.76 16.11 7.74
N ILE A 43 2.78 14.85 7.29
CA ILE A 43 2.03 13.76 7.94
C ILE A 43 2.49 13.58 9.40
N ILE A 44 3.80 13.56 9.66
CA ILE A 44 4.35 13.46 11.02
C ILE A 44 3.88 14.63 11.90
N LYS A 45 3.90 15.86 11.37
CA LYS A 45 3.41 17.05 12.09
C LYS A 45 1.93 16.92 12.42
N ARG A 46 1.10 16.52 11.45
CA ARG A 46 -0.36 16.31 11.62
C ARG A 46 -0.68 15.22 12.63
N TYR A 47 0.07 14.12 12.62
CA TYR A 47 -0.05 13.09 13.65
C TYR A 47 0.18 13.70 15.04
N LYS A 48 1.32 14.36 15.25
CA LYS A 48 1.72 14.90 16.56
C LYS A 48 0.74 15.95 17.09
N SER A 49 0.16 16.78 16.22
CA SER A 49 -0.87 17.75 16.62
C SER A 49 -2.22 17.09 16.86
N GLY A 50 -2.65 16.19 15.97
CA GLY A 50 -3.97 15.56 16.01
C GLY A 50 -4.18 14.70 17.25
N ILE A 51 -3.16 13.93 17.68
CA ILE A 51 -3.26 13.11 18.89
C ILE A 51 -3.40 13.92 20.19
N LYS A 52 -3.16 15.23 20.16
CA LYS A 52 -3.32 16.13 21.31
C LYS A 52 -4.60 16.97 21.22
N ASN A 53 -5.30 16.93 20.09
CA ASN A 53 -6.49 17.73 19.84
C ASN A 53 -7.75 16.88 20.06
N LYS A 54 -8.54 17.23 21.08
CA LYS A 54 -9.78 16.51 21.43
C LYS A 54 -10.77 16.43 20.25
N LYS A 55 -10.88 17.50 19.46
CA LYS A 55 -11.78 17.53 18.30
C LYS A 55 -11.32 16.58 17.20
N ASP A 56 -10.01 16.52 16.94
CA ASP A 56 -9.45 15.60 15.94
C ASP A 56 -9.60 14.16 16.39
N ILE A 57 -9.42 13.87 17.69
CA ILE A 57 -9.66 12.53 18.26
C ILE A 57 -11.12 12.12 18.09
N GLU A 58 -12.07 12.98 18.44
CA GLU A 58 -13.49 12.70 18.30
C GLU A 58 -13.90 12.48 16.84
N ASN A 59 -13.45 13.36 15.94
CA ASN A 59 -13.76 13.27 14.52
C ASN A 59 -13.12 12.03 13.87
N SER A 60 -11.88 11.70 14.24
CA SER A 60 -11.19 10.50 13.76
C SER A 60 -11.93 9.23 14.21
N SER A 61 -12.34 9.16 15.47
CA SER A 61 -13.14 8.04 16.00
C SER A 61 -14.51 7.89 15.32
N LYS A 62 -15.21 9.01 15.08
CA LYS A 62 -16.48 9.01 14.32
C LYS A 62 -16.28 8.54 12.88
N ALA A 63 -15.19 8.95 12.23
CA ALA A 63 -14.87 8.54 10.86
C ALA A 63 -14.50 7.05 10.78
N GLU A 64 -13.72 6.56 11.73
CA GLU A 64 -13.39 5.14 11.88
C GLU A 64 -14.66 4.28 12.03
N ALA A 65 -15.61 4.69 12.89
CA ALA A 65 -16.88 3.97 13.07
C ALA A 65 -17.68 3.90 11.76
N ARG A 66 -17.78 5.01 11.01
CA ARG A 66 -18.41 5.02 9.68
C ARG A 66 -17.69 4.09 8.69
N GLY A 67 -16.36 4.08 8.72
CA GLY A 67 -15.56 3.21 7.86
C GLY A 67 -15.80 1.74 8.13
N LYS A 68 -15.85 1.36 9.42
CA LYS A 68 -16.16 0.00 9.84
C LYS A 68 -17.57 -0.43 9.42
N GLU A 69 -18.57 0.43 9.63
CA GLU A 69 -19.95 0.18 9.20
C GLU A 69 -20.04 0.00 7.68
N ALA A 70 -19.43 0.89 6.91
CA ALA A 70 -19.41 0.81 5.45
C ALA A 70 -18.74 -0.49 4.97
N PHE A 71 -17.61 -0.89 5.57
CA PHE A 71 -16.94 -2.13 5.24
C PHE A 71 -17.84 -3.35 5.48
N LEU A 72 -18.52 -3.40 6.63
CA LEU A 72 -19.44 -4.50 6.97
C LEU A 72 -20.63 -4.59 6.01
N ASN A 73 -21.01 -3.47 5.38
CA ASN A 73 -22.04 -3.40 4.36
C ASN A 73 -21.51 -3.66 2.92
N ASN A 74 -20.25 -4.10 2.77
CA ASN A 74 -19.55 -4.27 1.49
C ASN A 74 -19.40 -2.97 0.67
N ASP A 75 -19.58 -1.80 1.29
CA ASP A 75 -19.36 -0.50 0.65
C ASP A 75 -17.90 -0.08 0.82
N TYR A 76 -17.01 -0.73 0.08
CA TYR A 76 -15.57 -0.53 0.20
C TYR A 76 -15.14 0.90 -0.16
N VAL A 77 -15.80 1.54 -1.14
CA VAL A 77 -15.48 2.92 -1.55
C VAL A 77 -15.78 3.88 -0.42
N LYS A 78 -16.95 3.75 0.22
CA LYS A 78 -17.29 4.58 1.39
C LYS A 78 -16.39 4.26 2.59
N ALA A 79 -16.05 2.99 2.81
CA ALA A 79 -15.14 2.59 3.88
C ALA A 79 -13.75 3.22 3.71
N GLU A 80 -13.24 3.22 2.47
CA GLU A 80 -11.96 3.80 2.09
C GLU A 80 -11.96 5.33 2.23
N PHE A 81 -12.83 6.04 1.51
CA PHE A 81 -12.75 7.50 1.40
C PHE A 81 -13.46 8.23 2.55
N HIS A 82 -14.70 7.86 2.86
CA HIS A 82 -15.55 8.55 3.84
C HIS A 82 -15.49 7.96 5.25
N GLY A 83 -14.67 6.92 5.42
CA GLY A 83 -14.39 6.24 6.67
C GLY A 83 -12.95 6.46 7.08
N TYR A 84 -12.07 5.52 6.71
CA TYR A 84 -10.68 5.53 7.13
C TYR A 84 -9.86 6.67 6.50
N GLY A 85 -10.20 7.12 5.28
CA GLY A 85 -9.63 8.30 4.63
C GLY A 85 -9.91 9.59 5.41
N ASP A 86 -11.18 9.80 5.80
CA ASP A 86 -11.56 10.88 6.72
C ASP A 86 -10.83 10.74 8.08
N ALA A 87 -10.76 9.53 8.63
CA ALA A 87 -10.08 9.29 9.92
C ALA A 87 -8.60 9.67 9.87
N LEU A 88 -7.94 9.34 8.76
CA LEU A 88 -6.55 9.68 8.44
C LEU A 88 -6.38 11.20 8.24
N ALA A 89 -7.36 11.88 7.66
CA ALA A 89 -7.35 13.33 7.53
C ALA A 89 -7.39 14.05 8.90
N TRP A 90 -8.05 13.49 9.90
CA TRP A 90 -8.02 14.04 11.26
C TRP A 90 -6.75 13.64 12.02
N ILE A 91 -6.42 12.35 12.03
CA ILE A 91 -5.23 11.81 12.68
C ILE A 91 -4.65 10.72 11.77
N PRO A 92 -3.51 10.96 11.10
CA PRO A 92 -2.93 9.96 10.20
C PRO A 92 -2.24 8.86 11.01
N ARG A 93 -3.00 7.96 11.61
CA ARG A 93 -2.46 6.81 12.37
C ARG A 93 -1.86 5.78 11.40
N PRO A 94 -0.74 5.11 11.73
CA PRO A 94 -0.20 4.03 10.91
C PRO A 94 -1.24 2.95 10.57
N GLU A 95 -2.10 2.61 11.53
CA GLU A 95 -3.11 1.57 11.39
C GLU A 95 -4.15 1.92 10.30
N TYR A 96 -4.51 3.19 10.14
CA TYR A 96 -5.42 3.61 9.08
C TYR A 96 -4.83 3.45 7.69
N TYR A 97 -3.52 3.64 7.52
CA TYR A 97 -2.86 3.34 6.25
C TYR A 97 -2.96 1.83 5.94
N PHE A 98 -2.64 0.97 6.91
CA PHE A 98 -2.78 -0.49 6.72
C PHE A 98 -4.21 -0.89 6.35
N ILE A 99 -5.20 -0.32 7.03
CA ILE A 99 -6.62 -0.61 6.73
C ILE A 99 -7.01 -0.12 5.33
N ILE A 100 -6.61 1.08 4.92
CA ILE A 100 -6.93 1.62 3.58
C ILE A 100 -6.31 0.76 2.49
N GLY A 101 -5.04 0.36 2.62
CA GLY A 101 -4.38 -0.51 1.65
C GLY A 101 -5.07 -1.89 1.53
N ASP A 102 -5.50 -2.46 2.65
CA ASP A 102 -6.27 -3.72 2.66
C ASP A 102 -7.66 -3.56 2.01
N ILE A 103 -8.38 -2.47 2.32
CA ILE A 103 -9.69 -2.16 1.71
C ILE A 103 -9.56 -1.97 0.20
N GLN A 104 -8.53 -1.27 -0.27
CA GLN A 104 -8.30 -1.06 -1.70
C GLN A 104 -8.14 -2.38 -2.45
N LEU A 105 -7.28 -3.28 -1.96
CA LEU A 105 -7.09 -4.60 -2.60
C LEU A 105 -8.35 -5.45 -2.55
N ARG A 106 -9.08 -5.43 -1.43
CA ARG A 106 -10.37 -6.14 -1.32
C ARG A 106 -11.42 -5.59 -2.28
N SER A 107 -11.50 -4.27 -2.42
CA SER A 107 -12.39 -3.61 -3.37
C SER A 107 -12.09 -4.02 -4.80
N LYS A 108 -10.81 -4.00 -5.19
CA LYS A 108 -10.36 -4.43 -6.52
C LYS A 108 -10.64 -5.92 -6.76
N LEU A 109 -10.37 -6.76 -5.77
CA LEU A 109 -10.67 -8.18 -5.83
C LEU A 109 -12.17 -8.43 -5.99
N HIS A 110 -13.00 -7.77 -5.18
CA HIS A 110 -14.46 -7.87 -5.24
C HIS A 110 -15.01 -7.48 -6.62
N LEU A 111 -14.55 -6.35 -7.17
CA LEU A 111 -14.92 -5.92 -8.52
C LEU A 111 -14.51 -6.94 -9.60
N HIS A 112 -13.38 -7.61 -9.39
CA HIS A 112 -12.86 -8.62 -10.31
C HIS A 112 -13.66 -9.94 -10.22
N THR A 113 -13.94 -10.44 -9.01
CA THR A 113 -14.54 -11.76 -8.79
C THR A 113 -16.07 -11.76 -8.87
N ASP A 114 -16.72 -10.66 -8.50
CA ASP A 114 -18.17 -10.65 -8.25
C ASP A 114 -18.96 -10.02 -9.40
N SER A 115 -18.28 -9.60 -10.47
CA SER A 115 -18.91 -9.12 -11.71
C SER A 115 -19.89 -10.16 -12.28
N PRO A 116 -21.18 -9.83 -12.50
CA PRO A 116 -22.15 -10.76 -13.08
C PRO A 116 -21.90 -11.01 -14.58
N TYR A 117 -21.06 -10.19 -15.22
CA TYR A 117 -20.80 -10.24 -16.67
C TYR A 117 -19.47 -10.94 -17.01
N SER A 118 -18.69 -11.36 -16.01
CA SER A 118 -17.38 -11.98 -16.20
C SER A 118 -17.46 -13.50 -16.24
N THR A 119 -16.67 -14.13 -17.12
CA THR A 119 -16.58 -15.60 -17.18
C THR A 119 -15.91 -16.19 -15.94
N PRO A 120 -16.14 -17.47 -15.60
CA PRO A 120 -15.46 -18.13 -14.50
C PRO A 120 -13.92 -18.06 -14.59
N GLU A 121 -13.38 -18.16 -15.81
CA GLU A 121 -11.94 -18.09 -16.07
C GLU A 121 -11.40 -16.70 -15.74
N TYR A 122 -12.13 -15.63 -16.13
CA TYR A 122 -11.76 -14.27 -15.76
C TYR A 122 -11.78 -14.09 -14.24
N LYS A 123 -12.83 -14.55 -13.56
CA LYS A 123 -12.97 -14.44 -12.09
C LYS A 123 -11.91 -15.19 -11.30
N ALA A 124 -11.26 -16.18 -11.90
CA ALA A 124 -10.18 -16.94 -11.28
C ALA A 124 -8.79 -16.29 -11.47
N CYS A 125 -8.67 -15.31 -12.37
CA CYS A 125 -7.43 -14.93 -13.02
C CYS A 125 -7.31 -13.41 -13.07
N TRP A 126 -6.59 -12.83 -12.10
CA TRP A 126 -6.33 -11.40 -12.07
C TRP A 126 -5.17 -11.08 -13.00
N ASP A 127 -5.40 -10.29 -14.05
CA ASP A 127 -4.36 -9.85 -14.98
C ASP A 127 -3.12 -9.34 -14.22
N LYS A 128 -1.94 -9.85 -14.60
CA LYS A 128 -0.71 -9.61 -13.84
C LYS A 128 -0.27 -8.14 -13.80
N TYR A 129 -0.55 -7.37 -14.85
CA TYR A 129 -0.15 -5.97 -14.90
C TYR A 129 -1.10 -5.10 -14.08
N LEU A 130 -2.41 -5.37 -14.16
CA LEU A 130 -3.39 -4.74 -13.30
C LEU A 130 -3.14 -5.08 -11.82
N PHE A 131 -2.89 -6.36 -11.52
CA PHE A 131 -2.52 -6.78 -10.17
C PHE A 131 -1.25 -6.07 -9.69
N ALA A 132 -0.20 -6.00 -10.50
CA ALA A 132 1.05 -5.33 -10.13
C ALA A 132 0.83 -3.83 -9.83
N LEU A 133 -0.03 -3.14 -10.60
CA LEU A 133 -0.40 -1.75 -10.35
C LEU A 133 -1.19 -1.60 -9.04
N ASP A 134 -2.22 -2.41 -8.83
CA ASP A 134 -3.07 -2.36 -7.63
C ASP A 134 -2.29 -2.76 -6.36
N ALA A 135 -1.43 -3.79 -6.45
CA ALA A 135 -0.54 -4.22 -5.38
C ALA A 135 0.52 -3.16 -5.07
N ARG A 136 1.13 -2.55 -6.09
CA ARG A 136 2.10 -1.46 -5.90
C ARG A 136 1.48 -0.29 -5.16
N ARG A 137 0.29 0.15 -5.58
CA ARG A 137 -0.44 1.25 -4.91
C ARG A 137 -0.68 0.92 -3.44
N SER A 138 -1.11 -0.31 -3.14
CA SER A 138 -1.43 -0.72 -1.77
C SER A 138 -0.20 -0.88 -0.87
N VAL A 139 0.89 -1.44 -1.42
CA VAL A 139 2.15 -1.63 -0.69
C VAL A 139 2.88 -0.29 -0.50
N ILE A 140 3.13 0.46 -1.57
CA ILE A 140 3.94 1.68 -1.52
C ILE A 140 3.16 2.84 -0.89
N ASP A 141 1.94 3.11 -1.35
CA ASP A 141 1.26 4.33 -0.93
C ASP A 141 0.71 4.23 0.50
N HIS A 142 0.40 3.01 0.95
CA HIS A 142 -0.22 2.78 2.25
C HIS A 142 0.66 1.99 3.22
N PHE A 143 1.04 0.75 2.91
CA PHE A 143 1.74 -0.08 3.89
C PHE A 143 3.11 0.51 4.26
N GLU A 144 3.93 0.88 3.27
CA GLU A 144 5.22 1.53 3.50
C GLU A 144 5.07 2.87 4.24
N ARG A 145 3.99 3.63 3.98
CA ARG A 145 3.70 4.88 4.70
C ARG A 145 3.40 4.62 6.17
N GLY A 146 2.59 3.61 6.47
CA GLY A 146 2.30 3.18 7.85
C GLY A 146 3.55 2.66 8.57
N PHE A 147 4.40 1.88 7.90
CA PHE A 147 5.66 1.39 8.47
C PHE A 147 6.63 2.53 8.76
N SER A 148 6.82 3.43 7.78
CA SER A 148 7.68 4.61 7.92
C SER A 148 7.21 5.49 9.06
N LEU A 149 5.89 5.75 9.15
CA LEU A 149 5.34 6.57 10.22
C LEU A 149 5.52 5.93 11.61
N THR A 150 5.34 4.60 11.71
CA THR A 150 5.61 3.84 12.94
C THR A 150 7.08 3.97 13.37
N ALA A 151 8.01 3.88 12.42
CA ALA A 151 9.44 3.98 12.67
C ALA A 151 9.84 5.40 13.11
N GLU A 152 9.46 6.43 12.34
CA GLU A 152 9.82 7.83 12.60
C GLU A 152 9.26 8.37 13.92
N LEU A 153 8.08 7.90 14.31
CA LEU A 153 7.45 8.29 15.57
C LEU A 153 7.83 7.38 16.74
N ASN A 154 8.64 6.34 16.51
CA ASN A 154 9.03 5.34 17.50
C ASN A 154 7.83 4.71 18.26
N LEU A 155 6.79 4.33 17.51
CA LEU A 155 5.54 3.80 18.07
C LEU A 155 5.67 2.30 18.38
N SER A 156 6.32 1.98 19.49
CA SER A 156 6.57 0.59 19.92
C SER A 156 5.28 -0.24 20.09
N ALA A 157 4.21 0.37 20.62
CA ALA A 157 2.91 -0.27 20.78
C ALA A 157 2.32 -0.69 19.43
N THR A 158 2.33 0.20 18.44
CA THR A 158 1.90 -0.10 17.07
C THR A 158 2.79 -1.17 16.44
N LYS A 159 4.12 -1.06 16.56
CA LYS A 159 5.07 -2.05 16.02
C LYS A 159 4.81 -3.47 16.55
N ASN A 160 4.38 -3.59 17.81
CA ASN A 160 4.10 -4.86 18.46
C ASN A 160 2.62 -5.31 18.30
N SER A 161 1.78 -4.52 17.63
CA SER A 161 0.36 -4.84 17.43
C SER A 161 0.17 -5.95 16.39
N LYS A 162 -0.94 -6.70 16.51
CA LYS A 162 -1.30 -7.74 15.54
C LYS A 162 -1.50 -7.18 14.13
N ILE A 163 -2.15 -6.03 14.01
CA ILE A 163 -2.37 -5.38 12.71
C ILE A 163 -1.05 -5.05 12.02
N TYR A 164 -0.04 -4.54 12.73
CA TYR A 164 1.25 -4.21 12.13
C TYR A 164 1.97 -5.45 11.61
N GLN A 165 1.98 -6.53 12.40
CA GLN A 165 2.63 -7.80 12.00
C GLN A 165 1.90 -8.47 10.82
N GLN A 166 0.56 -8.41 10.81
CA GLN A 166 -0.22 -8.89 9.67
C GLN A 166 -0.01 -7.99 8.44
N ALA A 167 0.05 -6.67 8.59
CA ALA A 167 0.34 -5.75 7.49
C ALA A 167 1.71 -6.04 6.86
N LEU A 168 2.76 -6.32 7.67
CA LEU A 168 4.06 -6.76 7.16
C LEU A 168 3.97 -8.05 6.35
N THR A 169 3.23 -9.03 6.87
CA THR A 169 3.03 -10.32 6.21
C THR A 169 2.30 -10.14 4.87
N ASN A 170 1.23 -9.34 4.86
CA ASN A 170 0.47 -9.02 3.67
C ASN A 170 1.36 -8.28 2.65
N ALA A 171 2.11 -7.26 3.07
CA ALA A 171 3.04 -6.50 2.22
C ALA A 171 4.04 -7.41 1.51
N ALA A 172 4.72 -8.26 2.30
CA ALA A 172 5.71 -9.20 1.78
C ALA A 172 5.07 -10.23 0.83
N CYS A 173 3.86 -10.70 1.13
CA CYS A 173 3.14 -11.63 0.28
C CYS A 173 2.80 -11.00 -1.08
N PHE A 174 2.28 -9.77 -1.09
CA PHE A 174 1.99 -9.05 -2.33
C PHE A 174 3.25 -8.72 -3.14
N ALA A 175 4.33 -8.28 -2.47
CA ALA A 175 5.61 -8.04 -3.16
C ALA A 175 6.14 -9.32 -3.83
N ARG A 176 6.04 -10.47 -3.14
CA ARG A 176 6.41 -11.79 -3.67
C ARG A 176 5.53 -12.18 -4.87
N LEU A 177 4.21 -11.99 -4.79
CA LEU A 177 3.31 -12.26 -5.91
C LEU A 177 3.64 -11.36 -7.11
N THR A 178 3.83 -10.07 -6.88
CA THR A 178 4.18 -9.12 -7.94
C THR A 178 5.50 -9.53 -8.60
N SER A 179 6.55 -9.84 -7.83
CA SER A 179 7.82 -10.33 -8.39
C SER A 179 7.63 -11.63 -9.18
N LYS A 180 7.00 -12.65 -8.58
CA LYS A 180 6.74 -13.97 -9.20
C LYS A 180 6.06 -13.85 -10.58
N TYR A 181 5.09 -12.94 -10.72
CA TYR A 181 4.31 -12.80 -11.96
C TYR A 181 4.83 -11.69 -12.89
N SER A 182 5.73 -10.82 -12.44
CA SER A 182 6.36 -9.77 -13.27
C SER A 182 7.52 -10.25 -14.14
N GLU A 183 8.13 -11.41 -13.81
CA GLU A 183 9.32 -11.91 -14.50
C GLU A 183 8.96 -12.78 -15.73
N GLY A 184 9.40 -12.35 -16.92
CA GLY A 184 9.47 -13.16 -18.14
C GLY A 184 8.13 -13.44 -18.87
N VAL A 185 8.13 -14.51 -19.68
CA VAL A 185 6.97 -15.03 -20.44
C VAL A 185 6.04 -15.88 -19.55
N GLY A 186 6.04 -15.61 -18.24
CA GLY A 186 5.25 -16.34 -17.25
C GLY A 186 3.75 -16.15 -17.40
N PRO A 187 2.94 -16.87 -16.60
CA PRO A 187 1.48 -16.82 -16.64
C PRO A 187 0.98 -15.37 -16.67
N GLN A 188 0.03 -15.07 -17.56
CA GLN A 188 -0.51 -13.71 -17.72
C GLN A 188 -1.40 -13.28 -16.55
N CYS A 189 -1.64 -14.16 -15.57
CA CYS A 189 -2.45 -13.83 -14.42
C CYS A 189 -1.96 -14.42 -13.11
N VAL A 190 -2.33 -13.69 -12.07
CA VAL A 190 -2.19 -14.08 -10.67
C VAL A 190 -3.47 -14.82 -10.27
N PRO A 191 -3.38 -16.07 -9.80
CA PRO A 191 -4.55 -16.80 -9.33
C PRO A 191 -5.22 -16.06 -8.17
N VAL A 192 -6.54 -15.87 -8.27
CA VAL A 192 -7.32 -15.15 -7.24
C VAL A 192 -7.18 -15.79 -5.86
N GLU A 193 -7.05 -17.11 -5.77
CA GLU A 193 -6.85 -17.81 -4.50
C GLU A 193 -5.50 -17.50 -3.84
N GLU A 194 -4.43 -17.27 -4.63
CA GLU A 194 -3.16 -16.77 -4.08
C GLU A 194 -3.31 -15.35 -3.51
N VAL A 195 -4.09 -14.49 -4.20
CA VAL A 195 -4.37 -13.12 -3.74
C VAL A 195 -5.21 -13.13 -2.44
N LYS A 196 -6.27 -13.94 -2.39
CA LYS A 196 -7.09 -14.14 -1.17
C LYS A 196 -6.24 -14.65 -0.01
N SER A 197 -5.32 -15.58 -0.28
CA SER A 197 -4.40 -16.08 0.74
C SER A 197 -3.46 -14.99 1.27
N CYS A 198 -2.99 -14.06 0.44
CA CYS A 198 -2.19 -12.92 0.90
C CYS A 198 -3.02 -11.89 1.68
N LEU A 199 -4.30 -11.69 1.32
CA LEU A 199 -5.20 -10.78 2.03
C LEU A 199 -5.54 -11.30 3.43
N GLY A 200 -5.86 -12.59 3.56
CA GLY A 200 -6.31 -13.18 4.82
C GLY A 200 -7.51 -12.45 5.42
N SER A 201 -7.57 -12.42 6.76
CA SER A 201 -8.58 -11.68 7.50
C SER A 201 -8.43 -10.15 7.31
N PRO A 202 -9.53 -9.39 7.17
CA PRO A 202 -9.48 -7.94 7.07
C PRO A 202 -8.67 -7.29 8.18
N LEU A 203 -7.74 -6.39 7.81
CA LEU A 203 -6.83 -5.79 8.78
C LEU A 203 -7.57 -4.94 9.82
N LEU A 204 -8.72 -4.38 9.46
CA LEU A 204 -9.56 -3.61 10.39
C LEU A 204 -10.12 -4.44 11.54
N PHE A 205 -10.19 -5.77 11.42
CA PHE A 205 -10.60 -6.64 12.53
C PHE A 205 -9.45 -6.94 13.50
N LEU A 206 -8.22 -6.59 13.13
CA LEU A 206 -7.02 -6.70 13.98
C LEU A 206 -6.65 -5.37 14.65
N TYR A 207 -7.39 -4.32 14.33
CA TYR A 207 -7.25 -3.00 14.92
C TYR A 207 -8.16 -2.90 16.13
N HIS A 208 -7.68 -3.33 17.30
CA HIS A 208 -8.07 -3.00 18.69
C HIS A 208 -7.26 -3.87 19.66
#